data_AF-A0A0G1D1E1-F1
#
_entry.id   AF-A0A0G1D1E1-F1
#
_cell.length_a   1.000
_cell.length_b   1.000
_cell.length_c   1.000
_cell.angle_alpha   90.00
_cell.angle_beta   90.00
_cell.angle_gamma   90.00
#
_symmetry.space_group_name_H-M   'P 1'
#
loop_
_entity.id
_entity.type
_entity.pdbx_description
1 polymer ?
#
loop_
_entity_poly.entity_id
_entity_poly.type
_entity_poly.pdbx_seq_one_letter_code
_entity_poly.pdbx_strand_id
1 'polypeptide(L)'
;MKNRGFTLIETIVAIFLLTVGVVGSFSLMQKVTSFASITSSQLVASYLAQEGIEIIRNIRDTNYLEHQAWDAGISAGTDFRLDYRSQVFPDATCGSYLSHNGTSYICSADSNSKFQRQITVEKPVSGKMVVSVEVSWSERGNQHLILAQTELYDWR
;
A
#
# COMPACT_ATOMS: atom_id res chain seq x y z
N MET A 1 63.22 5.67 28.70
CA MET A 1 61.95 5.59 27.94
C MET A 1 60.98 6.57 28.58
N LYS A 2 60.52 7.60 27.85
CA LYS A 2 59.64 8.65 28.40
C LYS A 2 58.20 8.26 28.09
N ASN A 3 57.50 7.68 29.07
CA ASN A 3 56.07 7.39 28.97
C ASN A 3 55.31 8.74 28.90
N ARG A 4 54.75 9.07 27.74
CA ARG A 4 53.88 10.24 27.59
C ARG A 4 52.55 9.90 28.27
N GLY A 5 52.25 10.57 29.39
CA GLY A 5 50.96 10.46 30.05
C GLY A 5 49.86 11.12 29.22
N PHE A 6 48.66 10.55 29.28
CA PHE A 6 47.46 11.11 28.66
C PHE A 6 47.09 12.43 29.34
N THR A 7 46.76 13.47 28.56
CA THR A 7 46.41 14.78 29.17
C THR A 7 44.92 14.83 29.52
N LEU A 8 44.57 15.58 30.58
CA LEU A 8 43.16 15.78 30.96
C LEU A 8 42.34 16.40 29.82
N ILE A 9 42.94 17.28 29.02
CA ILE A 9 42.24 17.89 27.89
C ILE A 9 41.96 16.88 26.77
N GLU A 10 42.87 15.93 26.56
CA GLU A 10 42.69 14.85 25.59
C GLU A 10 41.55 13.90 25.99
N THR A 11 41.37 13.60 27.29
CA THR A 11 40.24 12.77 27.75
C THR A 11 38.92 13.51 27.57
N ILE A 12 38.87 14.82 27.87
CA ILE A 12 37.68 15.63 27.68
C ILE A 12 37.28 15.69 26.21
N VAL A 13 38.25 15.92 25.31
CA VAL A 13 38.01 15.92 23.86
C VAL A 13 37.57 14.54 23.37
N ALA A 14 38.19 13.46 23.84
CA ALA A 14 37.81 12.10 23.48
C ALA A 14 36.37 11.77 23.90
N ILE A 15 35.98 12.11 25.14
CA ILE A 15 34.61 11.93 25.64
C ILE A 15 33.62 12.78 24.83
N PHE A 16 33.98 14.01 24.47
CA PHE A 16 33.14 14.86 23.64
C PHE A 16 32.88 14.24 22.25
N LEU A 17 33.91 13.75 21.58
CA LEU A 17 33.75 13.09 20.28
C LEU A 17 32.91 11.80 20.39
N LEU A 18 33.12 11.03 21.46
CA LEU A 18 32.33 9.83 21.73
C LEU A 18 30.85 10.16 21.97
N THR A 19 30.55 11.17 22.77
CA THR A 19 29.14 11.54 23.05
C THR A 19 28.44 12.04 21.80
N VAL A 20 29.10 12.90 21.00
CA VAL A 20 28.57 13.36 19.71
C VAL A 20 28.33 12.19 18.76
N GLY A 21 29.28 11.25 18.65
CA GLY A 21 29.15 10.06 17.81
C GLY A 21 27.99 9.15 18.23
N VAL A 22 27.82 8.93 19.54
CA VAL A 22 26.73 8.11 20.09
C VAL A 22 25.37 8.76 19.85
N VAL A 23 25.23 10.07 20.13
CA VAL A 23 23.98 10.80 19.92
C VAL A 23 23.60 10.81 18.43
N GLY A 24 24.56 11.08 17.55
CA GLY A 24 24.33 11.05 16.10
C GLY A 24 23.86 9.68 15.61
N SER A 25 24.50 8.62 16.07
CA SER A 25 24.13 7.23 15.73
C SER A 25 22.72 6.89 16.22
N PHE A 26 22.37 7.29 17.44
CA PHE A 26 21.06 7.05 18.03
C PHE A 26 19.94 7.79 17.28
N SER A 27 20.17 9.06 16.90
CA SER A 27 19.21 9.82 16.10
C SER A 27 18.97 9.18 14.72
N LEU A 28 20.02 8.61 14.10
CA LEU A 28 19.87 7.89 12.84
C LEU A 28 19.02 6.62 13.02
N MET A 29 19.27 5.83 14.06
CA MET A 29 18.48 4.64 14.36
C MET A 29 16.98 4.94 14.51
N GLN A 30 16.64 6.02 15.21
CA GLN A 30 15.24 6.45 15.35
C GLN A 30 14.59 6.77 13.99
N LYS A 31 15.32 7.45 13.10
CA LYS A 31 14.85 7.72 11.74
C LYS A 31 14.67 6.45 10.91
N VAL A 32 15.62 5.51 10.99
CA VAL A 32 15.54 4.23 10.27
C VAL A 32 14.32 3.43 10.70
N THR A 33 14.04 3.33 12.01
CA THR A 33 12.85 2.62 12.51
C THR A 33 11.55 3.28 12.02
N SER A 34 11.52 4.61 12.00
CA SER A 34 10.39 5.35 11.44
C SER A 34 10.17 5.06 9.95
N PHE A 35 11.25 5.08 9.17
CA PHE A 35 11.20 4.84 7.75
C PHE A 35 10.77 3.40 7.44
N ALA A 36 11.28 2.42 8.19
CA ALA A 36 10.90 1.02 8.03
C ALA A 36 9.40 0.78 8.21
N SER A 37 8.75 1.46 9.16
CA SER A 37 7.29 1.39 9.36
C SER A 37 6.53 1.89 8.13
N ILE A 38 6.92 3.05 7.59
CA ILE A 38 6.30 3.66 6.41
C ILE A 38 6.50 2.77 5.18
N THR A 39 7.72 2.27 4.96
CA THR A 39 8.02 1.36 3.84
C THR A 39 7.22 0.06 3.94
N SER A 40 7.02 -0.48 5.14
CA SER A 40 6.16 -1.64 5.36
C SER A 40 4.71 -1.36 4.96
N SER A 41 4.14 -0.23 5.40
CA SER A 41 2.79 0.20 5.00
C SER A 41 2.68 0.38 3.49
N GLN A 42 3.69 0.98 2.85
CA GLN A 42 3.73 1.23 1.41
C GLN A 42 3.78 -0.08 0.61
N LEU A 43 4.54 -1.08 1.08
CA LEU A 43 4.59 -2.40 0.46
C LEU A 43 3.21 -3.09 0.52
N VAL A 44 2.56 -3.07 1.68
CA VAL A 44 1.20 -3.62 1.84
C VAL A 44 0.22 -2.90 0.91
N ALA A 45 0.21 -1.57 0.90
CA ALA A 45 -0.67 -0.80 0.03
C ALA A 45 -0.45 -1.12 -1.47
N SER A 46 0.80 -1.35 -1.88
CA SER A 46 1.13 -1.74 -3.25
C SER A 46 0.52 -3.09 -3.62
N TYR A 47 0.61 -4.08 -2.73
CA TYR A 47 -0.02 -5.38 -2.94
C TYR A 47 -1.55 -5.29 -2.94
N LEU A 48 -2.15 -4.49 -2.07
CA LEU A 48 -3.60 -4.26 -2.07
C LEU A 48 -4.10 -3.59 -3.35
N ALA A 49 -3.29 -2.68 -3.92
CA ALA A 49 -3.61 -2.04 -5.19
C ALA A 49 -3.54 -3.04 -6.35
N GLN A 50 -2.51 -3.90 -6.37
CA GLN A 50 -2.39 -4.99 -7.35
C GLN A 50 -3.53 -6.01 -7.22
N GLU A 51 -3.87 -6.43 -6.00
CA GLU A 51 -5.01 -7.33 -5.74
C GLU A 51 -6.31 -6.73 -6.29
N GLY A 52 -6.53 -5.43 -6.12
CA GLY A 52 -7.71 -4.75 -6.68
C GLY A 52 -7.81 -4.89 -8.20
N ILE A 53 -6.68 -4.79 -8.91
CA ILE A 53 -6.61 -5.00 -10.36
C ILE A 53 -6.88 -6.47 -10.71
N GLU A 54 -6.29 -7.39 -9.94
CA GLU A 54 -6.43 -8.83 -10.17
C GLU A 54 -7.88 -9.29 -10.01
N ILE A 55 -8.64 -8.73 -9.08
CA ILE A 55 -10.08 -9.00 -8.93
C ILE A 55 -10.84 -8.65 -10.21
N ILE A 56 -10.64 -7.45 -10.77
CA ILE A 56 -11.33 -7.04 -12.01
C ILE A 56 -10.89 -7.90 -13.20
N ARG A 57 -9.59 -8.23 -13.28
CA ARG A 57 -9.07 -9.13 -14.30
C ARG A 57 -9.68 -10.53 -14.20
N ASN A 58 -9.83 -11.05 -12.98
CA ASN A 58 -10.44 -12.35 -12.73
C ASN A 58 -11.91 -12.38 -13.16
N ILE A 59 -12.69 -11.33 -12.88
CA ILE A 59 -14.09 -11.22 -13.36
C ILE A 59 -14.12 -11.27 -14.89
N ARG A 60 -13.30 -10.45 -15.56
CA ARG A 60 -13.20 -10.43 -17.02
C ARG A 60 -12.83 -11.79 -17.60
N ASP A 61 -11.81 -12.43 -17.03
CA ASP A 61 -11.30 -13.71 -17.51
C ASP A 61 -12.34 -14.83 -17.28
N THR A 62 -13.09 -14.77 -16.18
CA THR A 62 -14.23 -15.66 -15.92
C THR A 62 -15.33 -15.48 -16.97
N ASN A 63 -15.68 -14.24 -17.33
CA ASN A 63 -16.65 -13.97 -18.39
C ASN A 63 -16.26 -14.62 -19.73
N TYR A 64 -14.97 -14.59 -20.08
CA TYR A 64 -14.49 -15.27 -21.30
C TYR A 64 -14.66 -16.78 -21.26
N LEU A 65 -14.41 -17.40 -20.10
CA LEU A 65 -14.58 -18.83 -19.87
C LEU A 65 -16.06 -19.24 -19.92
N GLU A 66 -16.96 -18.37 -19.46
CA GLU A 66 -18.41 -18.57 -19.45
C GLU A 66 -19.12 -18.16 -20.75
N HIS A 67 -18.36 -17.77 -21.78
CA HIS A 67 -18.88 -17.27 -23.06
C HIS A 67 -19.82 -16.06 -22.94
N GLN A 68 -19.64 -15.24 -21.90
CA GLN A 68 -20.33 -13.97 -21.71
C GLN A 68 -19.59 -12.82 -22.42
N ALA A 69 -20.20 -11.63 -22.45
CA ALA A 69 -19.47 -10.41 -22.83
C ALA A 69 -18.27 -10.21 -21.89
N TRP A 70 -17.10 -9.85 -22.42
CA TRP A 70 -15.86 -9.75 -21.66
C TRP A 70 -15.96 -8.82 -20.44
N ASP A 71 -16.77 -7.77 -20.55
CA ASP A 71 -17.01 -6.76 -19.52
C ASP A 71 -18.35 -6.95 -18.77
N ALA A 72 -18.99 -8.13 -18.91
CA ALA A 72 -20.19 -8.46 -18.17
C ALA A 72 -19.97 -8.34 -16.66
N GLY A 73 -20.92 -7.71 -15.97
CA GLY A 73 -20.80 -7.46 -14.53
C GLY A 73 -19.76 -6.40 -14.16
N ILE A 74 -19.09 -5.74 -15.11
CA ILE A 74 -18.14 -4.64 -14.83
C ILE A 74 -18.75 -3.34 -15.33
N SER A 75 -19.32 -2.53 -14.45
CA SER A 75 -19.81 -1.17 -14.77
C SER A 75 -18.69 -0.13 -14.75
N ALA A 76 -18.80 0.88 -15.59
CA ALA A 76 -17.95 2.07 -15.47
C ALA A 76 -18.43 2.91 -14.28
N GLY A 77 -17.50 3.55 -13.58
CA GLY A 77 -17.80 4.36 -12.41
C GLY A 77 -16.59 4.60 -11.53
N THR A 78 -16.80 5.44 -10.54
CA THR A 78 -15.81 5.85 -9.53
C THR A 78 -16.31 5.40 -8.17
N ASP A 79 -15.41 5.00 -7.27
CA ASP A 79 -15.74 4.54 -5.90
C ASP A 79 -16.34 3.13 -5.80
N PHE A 80 -15.74 2.18 -6.50
CA PHE A 80 -15.99 0.76 -6.25
C PHE A 80 -15.05 0.23 -5.17
N ARG A 81 -15.58 -0.68 -4.35
CA ARG A 81 -14.85 -1.33 -3.26
C ARG A 81 -15.11 -2.81 -3.35
N LEU A 82 -14.04 -3.58 -3.23
CA LEU A 82 -14.02 -5.03 -3.35
C LEU A 82 -12.97 -5.55 -2.39
N ASP A 83 -13.04 -6.84 -2.07
CA ASP A 83 -11.93 -7.65 -1.57
C ASP A 83 -11.75 -8.90 -2.41
N TYR A 84 -10.73 -9.70 -2.09
CA TYR A 84 -10.44 -10.93 -2.82
C TYR A 84 -11.59 -11.96 -2.78
N ARG A 85 -12.59 -11.79 -1.90
CA ARG A 85 -13.76 -12.66 -1.76
C ARG A 85 -14.95 -12.15 -2.56
N SER A 86 -14.97 -10.86 -2.94
CA SER A 86 -16.06 -10.26 -3.70
C SER A 86 -16.32 -11.07 -4.98
N GLN A 87 -17.49 -11.70 -5.05
CA GLN A 87 -17.94 -12.50 -6.20
C GLN A 87 -18.75 -11.67 -7.20
N VAL A 88 -19.12 -10.45 -6.83
CA VAL A 88 -19.99 -9.55 -7.61
C VAL A 88 -19.35 -8.18 -7.67
N PHE A 89 -19.50 -7.52 -8.81
CA PHE A 89 -19.08 -6.15 -9.02
C PHE A 89 -20.26 -5.27 -9.43
N PRO A 90 -20.50 -4.13 -8.75
CA PRO A 90 -19.86 -3.69 -7.51
C PRO A 90 -20.34 -4.48 -6.27
N ASP A 91 -19.46 -4.63 -5.27
CA ASP A 91 -19.82 -5.26 -3.99
C ASP A 91 -20.34 -4.20 -3.00
N ALA A 92 -21.67 -4.10 -2.90
CA ALA A 92 -22.33 -3.14 -2.01
C ALA A 92 -22.13 -3.43 -0.52
N THR A 93 -21.63 -4.63 -0.17
CA THR A 93 -21.39 -5.03 1.21
C THR A 93 -19.98 -4.69 1.68
N CYS A 94 -19.09 -4.33 0.76
CA CYS A 94 -17.72 -3.98 1.07
C CYS A 94 -17.66 -2.63 1.81
N GLY A 95 -17.17 -2.67 3.06
CA GLY A 95 -16.93 -1.48 3.87
C GLY A 95 -15.79 -0.60 3.34
N SER A 96 -15.64 0.60 3.90
CA SER A 96 -14.66 1.58 3.45
C SER A 96 -13.20 1.20 3.75
N TYR A 97 -12.97 0.26 4.67
CA TYR A 97 -11.65 -0.08 5.18
C TYR A 97 -11.27 -1.53 4.88
N LEU A 98 -9.98 -1.79 4.68
CA LEU A 98 -9.44 -3.14 4.51
C LEU A 98 -8.76 -3.59 5.79
N SER A 99 -9.36 -4.50 6.56
CA SER A 99 -8.78 -5.03 7.80
C SER A 99 -8.11 -6.39 7.58
N HIS A 100 -7.00 -6.63 8.26
CA HIS A 100 -6.29 -7.91 8.17
C HIS A 100 -6.89 -8.91 9.15
N ASN A 101 -7.41 -10.03 8.65
CA ASN A 101 -8.06 -11.05 9.48
C ASN A 101 -7.11 -12.14 10.01
N GLY A 102 -5.80 -11.99 9.81
CA GLY A 102 -4.77 -12.97 10.16
C GLY A 102 -4.20 -13.71 8.94
N THR A 103 -4.92 -13.73 7.81
CA THR A 103 -4.45 -14.33 6.55
C THR A 103 -4.42 -13.32 5.41
N SER A 104 -5.49 -12.56 5.25
CA SER A 104 -5.68 -11.63 4.13
C SER A 104 -6.35 -10.35 4.60
N TYR A 105 -6.29 -9.33 3.74
CA TYR A 105 -7.08 -8.12 3.90
C TYR A 105 -8.49 -8.35 3.36
N ILE A 106 -9.50 -7.97 4.14
CA ILE A 106 -10.91 -8.08 3.77
C ILE A 106 -11.60 -6.74 3.96
N CYS A 107 -12.68 -6.52 3.21
CA CYS A 107 -13.54 -5.38 3.42
C CYS A 107 -14.10 -5.39 4.83
N SER A 108 -14.10 -4.23 5.47
CA SER A 108 -14.56 -4.05 6.83
C SER A 108 -15.13 -2.64 7.03
N ALA A 109 -16.10 -2.54 7.92
CA ALA A 109 -16.57 -1.25 8.43
C ALA A 109 -15.73 -0.75 9.62
N ASP A 110 -14.69 -1.48 10.00
CA ASP A 110 -13.85 -1.15 11.15
C ASP A 110 -12.89 0.00 10.83
N SER A 111 -13.13 1.15 11.45
CA SER A 111 -12.29 2.35 11.30
C SER A 111 -10.93 2.24 11.97
N ASN A 112 -10.63 1.15 12.69
CA ASN A 112 -9.29 0.89 13.23
C ASN A 112 -8.30 0.43 12.15
N SER A 113 -8.79 -0.04 11.00
CA SER A 113 -7.87 -0.32 9.91
C SER A 113 -7.41 0.96 9.22
N LYS A 114 -6.11 1.02 8.90
CA LYS A 114 -5.49 2.19 8.27
C LYS A 114 -5.68 2.25 6.76
N PHE A 115 -5.96 1.14 6.08
CA PHE A 115 -5.99 1.09 4.61
C PHE A 115 -7.42 1.23 4.08
N GLN A 116 -7.57 2.08 3.07
CA GLN A 116 -8.79 2.22 2.28
C GLN A 116 -8.43 1.98 0.82
N ARG A 117 -9.30 1.27 0.09
CA ARG A 117 -9.13 1.01 -1.34
C ARG A 117 -10.31 1.58 -2.10
N GLN A 118 -9.99 2.27 -3.18
CA GLN A 118 -10.96 2.79 -4.14
C GLN A 118 -10.60 2.31 -5.54
N ILE A 119 -11.55 1.68 -6.20
CA ILE A 119 -11.43 1.20 -7.58
C ILE A 119 -12.26 2.11 -8.48
N THR A 120 -11.64 2.52 -9.58
CA THR A 120 -12.28 3.31 -10.64
C THR A 120 -12.15 2.53 -11.94
N VAL A 121 -13.27 2.42 -12.66
CA VAL A 121 -13.31 1.77 -13.97
C VAL A 121 -13.83 2.75 -15.00
N GLU A 122 -13.02 2.99 -16.02
CA GLU A 122 -13.38 3.82 -17.17
C GLU A 122 -13.46 2.97 -18.43
N LYS A 123 -14.45 3.23 -19.29
CA LYS A 123 -14.58 2.57 -20.59
C LYS A 123 -14.49 3.63 -21.70
N PRO A 124 -13.27 4.11 -22.02
CA PRO A 124 -13.10 5.26 -22.91
C PRO A 124 -13.51 4.96 -24.35
N VAL A 125 -13.33 3.72 -24.80
CA VAL A 125 -13.71 3.24 -26.13
C VAL A 125 -14.24 1.81 -26.04
N SER A 126 -15.00 1.38 -27.05
CA SER A 126 -15.44 -0.02 -27.14
C SER A 126 -14.23 -0.96 -27.18
N GLY A 127 -14.30 -2.06 -26.44
CA GLY A 127 -13.21 -3.05 -26.35
C GLY A 127 -12.02 -2.63 -25.49
N LYS A 128 -12.11 -1.53 -24.72
CA LYS A 128 -11.09 -1.12 -23.76
C LYS A 128 -11.72 -0.64 -22.45
N MET A 129 -11.16 -1.09 -21.33
CA MET A 129 -11.43 -0.54 -20.02
C MET A 129 -10.12 -0.19 -19.31
N VAL A 130 -10.11 0.92 -18.58
CA VAL A 130 -9.01 1.37 -17.74
C VAL A 130 -9.43 1.16 -16.30
N VAL A 131 -8.64 0.40 -15.56
CA VAL A 131 -8.89 0.08 -14.15
C VAL A 131 -7.81 0.78 -13.33
N SER A 132 -8.24 1.69 -12.47
CA SER A 132 -7.38 2.44 -11.56
C SER A 132 -7.74 2.09 -10.13
N VAL A 133 -6.75 1.63 -9.37
CA VAL A 133 -6.90 1.22 -7.97
C VAL A 133 -6.03 2.11 -7.12
N GLU A 134 -6.68 2.93 -6.30
CA GLU A 134 -6.03 3.76 -5.29
C GLU A 134 -6.14 3.07 -3.93
N VAL A 135 -5.01 2.98 -3.23
CA VAL A 135 -4.98 2.57 -1.83
C VAL A 135 -4.40 3.71 -1.00
N SER A 136 -5.18 4.22 -0.07
CA SER A 136 -4.81 5.32 0.81
C SER A 136 -4.72 4.88 2.26
N TRP A 137 -3.81 5.49 3.01
CA TRP A 137 -3.67 5.27 4.46
C TRP A 137 -3.11 6.50 5.16
N SER A 138 -3.34 6.58 6.47
CA SER A 138 -2.75 7.62 7.32
C SER A 138 -1.70 7.03 8.25
N GLU A 139 -0.53 7.65 8.33
CA GLU A 139 0.53 7.27 9.25
C GLU A 139 1.16 8.52 9.86
N ARG A 140 1.10 8.62 11.21
CA ARG A 140 1.63 9.75 11.98
C ARG A 140 1.10 11.13 11.53
N GLY A 141 -0.18 11.19 11.15
CA GLY A 141 -0.84 12.43 10.71
C GLY A 141 -0.56 12.81 9.25
N ASN A 142 0.27 12.04 8.53
CA ASN A 142 0.47 12.21 7.09
C ASN A 142 -0.40 11.21 6.33
N GLN A 143 -1.08 11.71 5.30
CA GLN A 143 -1.81 10.88 4.36
C GLN A 143 -0.88 10.41 3.26
N HIS A 144 -0.95 9.12 2.95
CA HIS A 144 -0.20 8.45 1.90
C HIS A 144 -1.18 7.77 0.95
N LEU A 145 -0.80 7.68 -0.33
CA LEU A 145 -1.56 6.94 -1.33
C LEU A 145 -0.62 6.24 -2.31
N ILE A 146 -1.10 5.13 -2.86
CA ILE A 146 -0.52 4.45 -4.01
C ILE A 146 -1.62 4.25 -5.04
N LEU A 147 -1.29 4.54 -6.29
CA LEU A 147 -2.13 4.29 -7.44
C LEU A 147 -1.50 3.18 -8.29
N ALA A 148 -2.27 2.13 -8.56
CA ALA A 148 -1.96 1.15 -9.58
C ALA A 148 -3.00 1.27 -10.70
N GLN A 149 -2.56 1.26 -11.95
CA GLN A 149 -3.45 1.37 -13.10
C GLN A 149 -3.11 0.29 -14.12
N THR A 150 -4.14 -0.27 -14.75
CA THR A 150 -3.99 -1.17 -15.88
C THR A 150 -5.02 -0.88 -16.96
N GLU A 151 -4.71 -1.27 -18.18
CA GLU A 151 -5.63 -1.24 -19.30
C GLU A 151 -5.97 -2.70 -19.65
N LEU A 152 -7.27 -3.00 -19.70
CA LEU A 152 -7.79 -4.30 -20.10
C LEU A 152 -8.53 -4.14 -21.43
N TYR A 153 -8.32 -5.10 -22.32
CA TYR A 153 -8.89 -5.09 -23.66
C TYR A 153 -9.86 -6.26 -23.88
N ASP A 154 -10.76 -6.07 -24.83
CA ASP A 154 -11.40 -7.17 -25.55
C ASP A 154 -10.37 -7.74 -26.53
N TRP A 155 -9.96 -8.98 -26.33
CA TRP A 155 -8.86 -9.60 -27.08
C TRP A 155 -9.31 -10.80 -27.92
N ARG A 156 -10.62 -10.98 -28.08
CA ARG A 156 -11.20 -11.91 -29.06
C ARG A 156 -11.42 -11.27 -30.42
#